data_AF-A0A5C3QQV5-F1
#
_entry.id   AF-A0A5C3QQV5-F1
#
_cell.length_a   1.000
_cell.length_b   1.000
_cell.length_c   1.000
_cell.angle_alpha   90.00
_cell.angle_beta   90.00
_cell.angle_gamma   90.00
#
_symmetry.space_group_name_H-M   'P 1'
#
loop_
_entity.id
_entity.type
_entity.pdbx_description
1 polymer ?
#
loop_
_entity_poly.entity_id
_entity_poly.type
_entity_poly.pdbx_seq_one_letter_code
_entity_poly.pdbx_strand_id
1 'polypeptide(L)'
;MSVERLPEDALLGVFHFVLEGETLNAEGSSKAGRERRLPPWNLSATSRKWRVVCLSNAILWTHLRFDNHQCLRYNEKYVAPDWTCANGLGIRRYYLQLDRARDLPIDLNASHEETFNHECWSSMMRLATHRNNPWRSVKFSQSTRIPTDLRDAI
;
A
#
# COMPACT_ATOMS: atom_id res chain seq x y z
N MET A 1 -5.12 31.82 5.21
CA MET A 1 -3.74 31.68 4.70
C MET A 1 -3.74 30.74 3.51
N SER A 2 -3.04 31.07 2.42
CA SER A 2 -2.92 30.17 1.25
C SER A 2 -1.90 29.07 1.55
N VAL A 3 -2.30 27.81 1.33
CA VAL A 3 -1.43 26.62 1.46
C VAL A 3 -0.19 26.72 0.56
N GLU A 4 -0.25 27.48 -0.53
CA GLU A 4 0.88 27.69 -1.43
C GLU A 4 2.04 28.47 -0.80
N ARG A 5 1.79 29.20 0.29
CA ARG A 5 2.80 29.95 1.03
C ARG A 5 3.50 29.15 2.13
N LEU A 6 3.07 27.91 2.38
CA LEU A 6 3.72 27.07 3.39
C LEU A 6 5.15 26.72 2.98
N PRO A 7 6.13 26.83 3.87
CA PRO A 7 7.47 26.29 3.68
C PRO A 7 7.47 24.80 3.31
N GLU A 8 8.51 24.32 2.61
CA GLU A 8 8.58 22.92 2.14
C GLU A 8 8.65 21.92 3.30
N ASP A 9 9.37 22.25 4.37
CA ASP A 9 9.44 21.48 5.62
C ASP A 9 8.07 21.36 6.30
N ALA A 10 7.29 22.44 6.34
CA ALA A 10 5.92 22.40 6.85
C ALA A 10 5.01 21.49 5.99
N LEU A 11 5.18 21.51 4.66
CA LEU A 11 4.45 20.61 3.76
C LEU A 11 4.85 19.15 3.97
N LEU A 12 6.14 18.87 4.15
CA LEU A 12 6.62 17.52 4.47
C LEU A 12 6.05 17.02 5.79
N GLY A 13 5.98 17.87 6.83
CA GLY A 13 5.32 17.54 8.09
C GLY A 13 3.86 17.12 7.89
N VAL A 14 3.11 17.85 7.05
CA VAL A 14 1.73 17.48 6.68
C VAL A 14 1.69 16.16 5.92
N PHE A 15 2.63 15.91 5.00
CA PHE A 15 2.65 14.67 4.24
C PHE A 15 2.94 13.47 5.14
N HIS A 16 3.95 13.55 6.01
CA HIS A 16 4.22 12.53 7.00
C HIS A 16 2.99 12.25 7.87
N PHE A 17 2.35 13.29 8.40
CA PHE A 17 1.14 13.14 9.20
C PHE A 17 0.00 12.41 8.44
N VAL A 18 -0.25 12.78 7.18
CA VAL A 18 -1.30 12.16 6.35
C VAL A 18 -0.95 10.72 5.94
N LEU A 19 0.33 10.42 5.70
CA LEU A 19 0.80 9.11 5.26
C LEU A 19 0.98 8.12 6.42
N GLU A 20 1.48 8.59 7.56
CA GLU A 20 1.71 7.79 8.76
C GLU A 20 0.40 7.46 9.46
N GLY A 21 -0.63 8.31 9.29
CA GLY A 21 -1.98 8.08 9.76
C GLY A 21 -1.95 7.67 11.22
N GLU A 22 -1.63 8.57 12.14
CA GLU A 22 -1.67 8.20 13.55
C GLU A 22 -3.09 7.83 13.97
N THR A 23 -3.19 6.63 14.53
CA THR A 23 -4.23 6.07 15.39
C THR A 23 -4.49 6.96 16.61
N LEU A 24 -4.89 8.22 16.43
CA LEU A 24 -5.11 9.12 17.58
C LEU A 24 -6.37 8.79 18.39
N ASN A 25 -7.21 7.83 17.98
CA ASN A 25 -8.37 7.40 18.77
C ASN A 25 -8.76 5.95 18.46
N ALA A 26 -8.32 4.96 19.24
CA ALA A 26 -9.00 3.67 19.28
C ALA A 26 -8.74 2.85 20.57
N GLU A 27 -8.61 3.49 21.73
CA GLU A 27 -8.95 2.80 22.98
C GLU A 27 -10.47 2.69 23.05
N GLY A 28 -11.05 1.69 22.37
CA GLY A 28 -12.45 1.30 22.58
C GLY A 28 -13.31 1.01 21.34
N SER A 29 -12.87 1.28 20.11
CA SER A 29 -13.67 0.97 18.92
C SER A 29 -13.23 -0.35 18.28
N SER A 30 -13.91 -1.42 18.68
CA SER A 30 -13.83 -2.71 18.03
C SER A 30 -14.35 -2.60 16.59
N LYS A 31 -13.50 -2.99 15.63
CA LYS A 31 -13.81 -3.24 14.20
C LYS A 31 -14.40 -2.03 13.43
N ALA A 32 -13.54 -1.27 12.75
CA ALA A 32 -13.78 -0.67 11.40
C ALA A 32 -12.95 0.59 11.11
N GLY A 33 -12.02 0.98 11.97
CA GLY A 33 -11.01 1.98 11.62
C GLY A 33 -9.96 1.39 10.66
N ARG A 34 -10.33 1.01 9.43
CA ARG A 34 -9.34 0.81 8.37
C ARG A 34 -8.70 2.17 8.16
N GLU A 35 -7.54 2.35 8.77
CA GLU A 35 -6.68 3.51 8.63
C GLU A 35 -6.37 3.69 7.13
N ARG A 36 -7.19 4.52 6.47
CA ARG A 36 -7.04 4.84 5.05
C ARG A 36 -5.90 5.85 4.94
N ARG A 37 -4.67 5.37 5.13
CA ARG A 37 -3.47 6.10 4.72
C ARG A 37 -3.65 6.43 3.24
N LEU A 38 -3.71 7.72 2.92
CA LEU A 38 -3.83 8.14 1.54
C LEU A 38 -2.50 7.84 0.85
N PRO A 39 -2.50 7.29 -0.36
CA PRO A 39 -1.25 7.11 -1.07
C PRO A 39 -0.61 8.47 -1.38
N PRO A 40 0.73 8.56 -1.47
CA PRO A 40 1.44 9.79 -1.87
C PRO A 40 0.96 10.35 -3.22
N TRP A 41 0.39 9.48 -4.07
CA TRP A 41 -0.31 9.83 -5.30
C TRP A 41 -1.36 10.93 -5.11
N ASN A 42 -2.18 10.84 -4.05
CA ASN A 42 -3.25 11.81 -3.79
C ASN A 42 -2.67 13.17 -3.39
N LEU A 43 -1.61 13.19 -2.57
CA LEU A 43 -0.91 14.41 -2.19
C LEU A 43 -0.30 15.10 -3.42
N SER A 44 0.30 14.32 -4.33
CA SER A 44 0.91 14.86 -5.56
C SER A 44 -0.11 15.41 -6.58
N ALA A 45 -1.40 15.13 -6.38
CA ALA A 45 -2.47 15.57 -7.26
C ALA A 45 -3.09 16.91 -6.85
N THR A 46 -2.82 17.43 -5.64
CA THR A 46 -3.52 18.59 -5.08
C THR A 46 -3.12 19.92 -5.73
N SER A 47 -1.81 20.16 -5.92
CA SER A 47 -1.26 21.38 -6.51
C SER A 47 0.10 21.12 -7.14
N ARG A 48 0.58 22.06 -7.97
CA ARG A 48 1.92 21.96 -8.57
C ARG A 48 3.01 21.95 -7.50
N LYS A 49 2.90 22.78 -6.46
CA LYS A 49 3.87 22.84 -5.37
C LYS A 49 3.94 21.52 -4.61
N TRP A 50 2.77 20.98 -4.23
CA TRP A 50 2.71 19.69 -3.53
C TRP A 50 3.27 18.56 -4.36
N ARG A 51 2.97 18.55 -5.67
CA ARG A 51 3.56 17.59 -6.60
C ARG A 51 5.07 17.61 -6.58
N VAL A 52 5.68 18.79 -6.68
CA VAL A 52 7.15 18.93 -6.68
C VAL A 52 7.74 18.38 -5.39
N VAL A 53 7.21 18.79 -4.22
CA VAL A 53 7.71 18.34 -2.91
C VAL A 53 7.49 16.84 -2.69
N CYS A 54 6.31 16.30 -3.06
CA CYS A 54 6.04 14.86 -2.95
C CYS A 54 6.98 14.04 -3.83
N LEU A 55 7.19 14.46 -5.08
CA LEU A 55 8.00 13.70 -6.04
C LEU A 55 9.50 13.82 -5.79
N SER A 56 9.98 14.90 -5.16
CA SER A 56 11.38 15.09 -4.84
C SER A 56 11.81 14.31 -3.59
N ASN A 57 10.88 13.98 -2.69
CA ASN A 57 11.18 13.31 -1.44
C ASN A 57 10.92 11.79 -1.51
N ALA A 58 12.01 11.02 -1.65
CA ALA A 58 11.96 9.57 -1.79
C ALA A 58 11.36 8.84 -0.58
N ILE A 59 11.46 9.40 0.64
CA ILE A 59 10.98 8.74 1.86
C ILE A 59 9.47 8.51 1.85
N LEU A 60 8.72 9.40 1.18
CA LEU A 60 7.26 9.30 1.09
C LEU A 60 6.82 8.07 0.28
N TRP A 61 7.72 7.46 -0.48
CA TRP A 61 7.45 6.35 -1.39
C TRP A 61 7.89 5.00 -0.83
N THR A 62 8.52 4.95 0.35
CA THR A 62 9.03 3.69 0.94
C THR A 62 7.94 2.79 1.49
N HIS A 63 6.73 3.32 1.76
CA HIS A 63 5.62 2.55 2.31
C HIS A 63 4.73 1.98 1.20
N LEU A 64 5.01 0.75 0.77
CA LEU A 64 4.23 0.06 -0.25
C LEU A 64 3.03 -0.64 0.39
N ARG A 65 1.86 -0.46 -0.21
CA ARG A 65 0.61 -1.06 0.25
C ARG A 65 -0.10 -1.80 -0.86
N PHE A 66 -0.12 -3.13 -0.77
CA PHE A 66 -1.02 -4.17 -1.33
C PHE A 66 -2.52 -3.87 -1.54
N ASP A 67 -2.98 -2.64 -1.76
CA ASP A 67 -4.41 -2.32 -1.76
C ASP A 67 -5.03 -2.38 -3.18
N ASN A 68 -6.33 -2.69 -3.26
CA ASN A 68 -7.15 -2.71 -4.49
C ASN A 68 -6.64 -3.65 -5.59
N HIS A 69 -6.06 -4.81 -5.25
CA HIS A 69 -5.74 -5.81 -6.25
C HIS A 69 -7.02 -6.41 -6.84
N GLN A 70 -6.92 -6.94 -8.06
CA GLN A 70 -7.97 -7.74 -8.68
C GLN A 70 -7.35 -9.07 -9.08
N CYS A 71 -7.40 -10.07 -8.21
CA CYS A 71 -6.86 -11.38 -8.49
C CYS A 71 -7.71 -12.05 -9.57
N LEU A 72 -7.11 -12.33 -10.73
CA LEU A 72 -7.73 -13.18 -11.74
C LEU A 72 -6.90 -14.46 -11.88
N ARG A 73 -7.59 -15.60 -11.97
CA ARG A 73 -6.97 -16.88 -12.28
C ARG A 73 -6.80 -16.96 -13.79
N TYR A 74 -5.56 -17.03 -14.26
CA TYR A 74 -5.30 -17.15 -15.69
C TYR A 74 -5.45 -18.62 -16.11
N ASN A 75 -6.62 -18.97 -16.66
CA ASN A 75 -6.90 -20.20 -17.41
C ASN A 75 -6.90 -21.52 -16.61
N GLU A 76 -8.01 -22.25 -16.64
CA GLU A 76 -8.11 -23.60 -16.03
C GLU A 76 -7.30 -24.68 -16.79
N LYS A 77 -6.85 -24.35 -18.00
CA LYS A 77 -6.22 -25.31 -18.92
C LYS A 77 -4.72 -25.51 -18.67
N TYR A 78 -4.06 -24.62 -17.92
CA TYR A 78 -2.64 -24.75 -17.58
C TYR A 78 -2.52 -25.15 -16.10
N VAL A 79 -1.63 -26.11 -15.83
CA VAL A 79 -1.44 -26.74 -14.50
C VAL A 79 -0.79 -25.79 -13.48
N ALA A 80 -0.34 -24.61 -13.90
CA ALA A 80 0.20 -23.61 -13.00
C ALA A 80 -0.93 -22.76 -12.39
N PRO A 81 -1.08 -22.74 -11.06
CA PRO A 81 -1.97 -21.82 -10.41
C PRO A 81 -1.24 -20.46 -10.40
N ASP A 82 -1.52 -19.65 -11.42
CA ASP A 82 -0.95 -18.31 -11.56
C ASP A 82 -2.09 -17.29 -11.38
N TRP A 83 -2.53 -17.09 -10.13
CA TRP A 83 -3.31 -15.89 -9.85
C TRP A 83 -2.43 -14.67 -10.10
N THR A 84 -2.89 -13.76 -10.96
CA THR A 84 -2.21 -12.51 -11.25
C THR A 84 -3.14 -11.34 -10.94
N CYS A 85 -2.56 -10.22 -10.55
CA CYS A 85 -3.34 -9.00 -10.39
C CYS A 85 -3.69 -8.44 -11.77
N ALA A 86 -4.96 -8.32 -12.08
CA ALA A 86 -5.46 -7.72 -13.31
C ALA A 86 -5.63 -6.19 -13.21
N ASN A 87 -5.44 -5.62 -12.01
CA ASN A 87 -5.45 -4.17 -11.84
C ASN A 87 -4.14 -3.56 -12.35
N GLY A 88 -4.08 -3.31 -13.67
CA GLY A 88 -2.91 -2.75 -14.34
C GLY A 88 -2.52 -1.36 -13.82
N LEU A 89 -3.49 -0.53 -13.39
CA LEU A 89 -3.20 0.76 -12.78
C LEU A 89 -2.53 0.60 -11.41
N GLY A 90 -3.04 -0.32 -10.59
CA GLY A 90 -2.45 -0.70 -9.31
C GLY A 90 -0.99 -1.12 -9.50
N ILE A 91 -0.75 -2.11 -10.37
CA ILE A 91 0.59 -2.60 -10.72
C ILE A 91 1.52 -1.45 -11.13
N ARG A 92 1.09 -0.59 -12.05
CA ARG A 92 1.91 0.53 -12.52
C ARG A 92 2.24 1.52 -11.40
N ARG A 93 1.32 1.78 -10.47
CA ARG A 93 1.59 2.62 -9.30
C ARG A 93 2.64 1.99 -8.38
N TYR A 94 2.66 0.67 -8.21
CA TYR A 94 3.72 0.01 -7.43
C TYR A 94 5.09 0.19 -8.07
N TYR A 95 5.22 -0.05 -9.39
CA TYR A 95 6.49 0.17 -10.09
C TYR A 95 7.00 1.59 -9.93
N LEU A 96 6.15 2.58 -10.18
CA LEU A 96 6.56 3.98 -10.06
C LEU A 96 6.87 4.37 -8.61
N GLN A 97 6.25 3.72 -7.63
CA GLN A 97 6.54 3.96 -6.23
C GLN A 97 7.91 3.37 -5.85
N LEU A 98 8.23 2.15 -6.31
CA LEU A 98 9.57 1.56 -6.16
C LEU A 98 10.64 2.45 -6.80
N ASP A 99 10.40 2.92 -8.03
CA ASP A 99 11.34 3.80 -8.74
C ASP A 99 11.62 5.09 -7.96
N ARG A 100 10.62 5.59 -7.22
CA ARG A 100 10.76 6.80 -6.40
C ARG A 100 11.35 6.57 -5.03
N ALA A 101 11.19 5.37 -4.47
CA ALA A 101 11.90 4.98 -3.26
C ALA A 101 13.42 4.90 -3.49
N ARG A 102 13.87 4.82 -4.75
CA ARG A 102 15.29 4.78 -5.17
C ARG A 102 16.01 3.61 -4.52
N ASP A 103 16.98 3.87 -3.64
CA ASP A 103 17.74 2.86 -2.90
C ASP A 103 17.33 2.80 -1.41
N LEU A 104 16.25 3.50 -1.03
CA LEU A 104 15.80 3.53 0.35
C LEU A 104 15.19 2.18 0.76
N PRO A 105 15.33 1.82 2.05
CA PRO A 105 14.64 0.67 2.61
C PRO A 105 13.12 0.76 2.48
N ILE A 106 12.49 -0.27 1.94
CA ILE A 106 11.03 -0.32 1.74
C ILE A 106 10.30 -1.01 2.90
N ASP A 107 9.17 -0.43 3.29
CA ASP A 107 8.19 -1.02 4.20
C ASP A 107 7.03 -1.53 3.37
N LEU A 108 6.85 -2.84 3.35
CA LEU A 108 5.77 -3.46 2.62
C LEU A 108 4.65 -3.90 3.57
N ASN A 109 3.44 -3.44 3.30
CA ASN A 109 2.22 -3.93 3.94
C ASN A 109 1.33 -4.62 2.91
N ALA A 110 1.22 -5.94 3.03
CA ALA A 110 0.28 -6.74 2.28
C ALA A 110 -0.94 -7.00 3.17
N SER A 111 -1.96 -6.15 3.05
CA SER A 111 -3.22 -6.39 3.73
C SER A 111 -4.06 -7.37 2.93
N HIS A 112 -4.35 -8.54 3.52
CA HIS A 112 -5.16 -9.56 2.87
C HIS A 112 -6.63 -9.13 2.92
N GLU A 113 -7.14 -8.52 1.84
CA GLU A 113 -8.59 -8.52 1.64
C GLU A 113 -9.05 -9.97 1.42
N GLU A 114 -10.31 -10.29 1.71
CA GLU A 114 -10.85 -11.65 1.59
C GLU A 114 -10.68 -12.26 0.20
N THR A 115 -10.47 -11.41 -0.81
CA THR A 115 -10.26 -11.76 -2.21
C THR A 115 -8.78 -11.86 -2.61
N PHE A 116 -7.85 -11.64 -1.69
CA PHE A 116 -6.43 -11.74 -1.99
C PHE A 116 -6.03 -13.22 -2.05
N ASN A 117 -5.41 -13.64 -3.15
CA ASN A 117 -4.87 -14.99 -3.26
C ASN A 117 -3.36 -14.93 -3.00
N HIS A 118 -2.84 -15.88 -2.22
CA HIS A 118 -1.42 -16.00 -1.90
C HIS A 118 -0.50 -15.99 -3.13
N GLU A 119 -0.96 -16.52 -4.27
CA GLU A 119 -0.18 -16.56 -5.51
C GLU A 119 -0.11 -15.19 -6.20
N CYS A 120 -1.21 -14.42 -6.19
CA CYS A 120 -1.23 -13.04 -6.69
C CYS A 120 -0.25 -12.18 -5.88
N TRP A 121 -0.24 -12.36 -4.55
CA TRP A 121 0.74 -11.72 -3.69
C TRP A 121 2.18 -12.12 -4.04
N SER A 122 2.44 -13.41 -4.25
CA SER A 122 3.77 -13.89 -4.61
C SER A 122 4.28 -13.22 -5.89
N SER A 123 3.40 -13.04 -6.88
CA SER A 123 3.71 -12.29 -8.09
C SER A 123 4.06 -10.82 -7.77
N MET A 124 3.26 -10.14 -6.95
CA MET A 124 3.53 -8.75 -6.54
C MET A 124 4.84 -8.61 -5.73
N MET A 125 5.17 -9.61 -4.90
CA MET A 125 6.46 -9.67 -4.20
C MET A 125 7.63 -9.80 -5.13
N ARG A 126 7.52 -10.67 -6.14
CA ARG A 126 8.57 -10.81 -7.15
C ARG A 126 8.88 -9.45 -7.78
N LEU A 127 7.87 -8.62 -8.04
CA LEU A 127 8.06 -7.26 -8.53
C LEU A 127 8.86 -6.38 -7.57
N ALA A 128 8.54 -6.43 -6.28
CA ALA A 128 9.24 -5.66 -5.27
C ALA A 128 10.69 -6.16 -5.05
N THR A 129 10.92 -7.47 -5.16
CA THR A 129 12.28 -8.06 -5.08
C THR A 129 13.14 -7.82 -6.31
N HIS A 130 12.54 -7.49 -7.47
CA HIS A 130 13.28 -7.23 -8.69
C HIS A 130 14.10 -5.93 -8.63
N ARG A 131 13.83 -5.07 -7.66
CA ARG A 131 14.66 -3.89 -7.39
C ARG A 131 15.63 -4.20 -6.26
N ASN A 132 16.85 -3.68 -6.36
CA ASN A 132 17.90 -3.81 -5.32
C ASN A 132 17.62 -2.96 -4.07
N ASN A 133 16.35 -2.61 -3.80
CA ASN A 133 15.96 -1.91 -2.61
C ASN A 133 16.19 -2.81 -1.38
N PRO A 134 16.85 -2.32 -0.33
CA PRO A 134 16.85 -3.02 0.94
C PRO A 134 15.43 -3.10 1.51
N TRP A 135 15.15 -4.14 2.28
CA TRP A 135 13.87 -4.30 2.96
C TRP A 135 13.98 -3.73 4.37
N ARG A 136 13.06 -2.84 4.75
CA ARG A 136 12.94 -2.36 6.14
C ARG A 136 12.00 -3.23 6.95
N SER A 137 10.80 -3.49 6.41
CA SER A 137 9.84 -4.39 7.03
C SER A 137 8.92 -5.01 5.99
N VAL A 138 8.43 -6.21 6.28
CA VAL A 138 7.37 -6.87 5.52
C VAL A 138 6.29 -7.31 6.50
N LYS A 139 5.11 -6.70 6.40
CA LYS A 139 3.96 -6.99 7.24
C LYS A 139 2.92 -7.76 6.46
N PHE A 140 2.51 -8.87 7.05
CA PHE A 140 1.44 -9.72 6.58
C PHE A 140 0.28 -9.59 7.56
N SER A 141 -0.80 -8.92 7.18
CA SER A 141 -2.00 -9.00 8.01
C SER A 141 -2.70 -10.32 7.68
N GLN A 142 -2.53 -11.33 8.54
CA GLN A 142 -3.41 -12.50 8.48
C GLN A 142 -4.81 -12.02 8.86
N SER A 143 -5.76 -12.16 7.94
CA SER A 143 -7.17 -12.02 8.29
C SER A 143 -7.52 -13.20 9.19
N THR A 144 -7.51 -13.00 10.51
CA THR A 144 -8.06 -13.96 11.47
C THR A 144 -9.59 -13.95 11.33
N ARG A 145 -10.12 -14.50 10.24
CA ARG A 145 -11.49 -14.99 10.24
C ARG A 145 -11.47 -16.45 10.67
N ILE A 146 -11.96 -16.67 11.88
CA ILE A 146 -12.55 -17.94 12.30
C ILE A 146 -13.59 -18.28 11.22
N PRO A 147 -13.55 -19.47 10.59
CA PRO A 147 -14.53 -19.89 9.61
C PRO A 147 -15.94 -19.67 10.16
N THR A 148 -16.80 -19.04 9.36
CA THR A 148 -18.19 -18.75 9.74
C THR A 148 -18.97 -20.04 10.04
N ASP A 149 -18.48 -21.18 9.56
CA ASP A 149 -19.02 -22.53 9.72
C ASP A 149 -18.97 -23.06 11.17
N LEU A 150 -18.33 -22.34 12.10
CA LEU A 150 -18.26 -22.66 13.52
C LEU A 150 -19.20 -21.81 14.40
N ARG A 151 -20.02 -20.93 13.81
CA ARG A 151 -21.01 -20.13 14.57
C ARG A 151 -22.35 -20.83 14.78
N ASP A 152 -22.62 -21.90 14.03
CA ASP A 152 -23.88 -22.66 14.14
C ASP A 152 -23.73 -23.94 14.98
N ALA A 153 -22.61 -24.09 15.71
CA ALA A 153 -22.30 -25.28 16.52
C ALA A 153 -22.16 -25.00 18.04
N ILE A 154 -22.57 -23.82 18.52
CA ILE A 154 -22.66 -23.45 19.94
C ILE A 154 -24.02 -22.77 20.18
#